data_AF-A0A6A5BI69-F1
#
_entry.id   AF-A0A6A5BI69-F1
#
_cell.length_a   1.000
_cell.length_b   1.000
_cell.length_c   1.000
_cell.angle_alpha   90.00
_cell.angle_beta   90.00
_cell.angle_gamma   90.00
#
_symmetry.space_group_name_H-M   'P 1'
#
loop_
_entity.id
_entity.type
_entity.pdbx_description
1 polymer ?
#
loop_
_entity_poly.entity_id
_entity_poly.type
_entity_poly.pdbx_seq_one_letter_code
_entity_poly.pdbx_strand_id
1 'polypeptide(L)'
;MSIKVIVCFLIVLLPLASLYATSNRNLTLKLHQAIEQHNASEIAKLLREGADFTEYIQYRFLRQNSFDVARYYRYEDEYNQIVKNWLTEIAKNGNPSTSPYSVVIWFVLYGYFMFFCLSVCIAIGCFQSLRTFCCASGRSRSSRNNNNTTRNGQDQDIHNTCSQITSQKVSTTSSSSNNTNGRREEDDLCCICFERRKDTALECGHVFCGQCASKCTSYCFTCRKRHSGRTIKLYY
;
A
#
# COMPACT_ATOMS: atom_id res chain seq x y z
N MET A 1 -29.28 8.89 8.57
CA MET A 1 -28.04 9.67 8.68
C MET A 1 -27.88 10.48 7.39
N SER A 2 -27.83 11.80 7.46
CA SER A 2 -27.77 12.62 6.23
C SER A 2 -26.39 12.46 5.58
N ILE A 3 -26.35 12.25 4.26
CA ILE A 3 -25.12 12.13 3.45
C ILE A 3 -24.11 13.24 3.80
N LYS A 4 -24.60 14.44 4.12
CA LYS A 4 -23.81 15.60 4.56
C LYS A 4 -22.88 15.32 5.77
N VAL A 5 -23.31 14.53 6.75
CA VAL A 5 -22.52 14.22 7.96
C VAL A 5 -21.36 13.26 7.65
N ILE A 6 -21.61 12.25 6.81
CA ILE A 6 -20.57 11.32 6.36
C ILE A 6 -19.51 12.07 5.55
N VAL A 7 -19.95 12.94 4.63
CA VAL A 7 -19.06 13.76 3.80
C VAL A 7 -18.20 14.68 4.67
N CYS A 8 -18.78 15.38 5.66
CA CYS A 8 -18.00 16.20 6.59
C CYS A 8 -16.95 15.40 7.36
N PHE A 9 -17.28 14.19 7.82
CA PHE A 9 -16.35 13.36 8.56
C PHE A 9 -15.19 12.86 7.68
N LEU A 10 -15.48 12.44 6.44
CA LEU A 10 -14.45 12.04 5.47
C LEU A 10 -13.54 13.20 5.09
N ILE A 11 -14.09 14.42 4.94
CA ILE A 11 -13.30 15.63 4.63
C ILE A 11 -12.31 15.95 5.75
N VAL A 12 -12.62 15.66 7.02
CA VAL A 12 -11.71 15.91 8.15
C VAL A 12 -10.73 14.75 8.36
N LEU A 13 -11.17 13.50 8.21
CA LEU A 13 -10.31 12.35 8.45
C LEU A 13 -9.26 12.12 7.36
N LEU A 14 -9.59 12.36 6.08
CA LEU A 14 -8.66 12.11 4.98
C LEU A 14 -7.38 12.95 5.08
N PRO A 15 -7.44 14.28 5.34
CA PRO A 15 -6.25 15.09 5.55
C PRO A 15 -5.44 14.66 6.78
N LEU A 16 -6.11 14.31 7.89
CA LEU A 16 -5.44 13.85 9.11
C LEU A 16 -4.69 12.54 8.88
N ALA A 17 -5.30 11.58 8.18
CA ALA A 17 -4.64 10.34 7.79
C ALA A 17 -3.43 10.59 6.86
N SER A 18 -3.56 11.54 5.93
CA SER A 18 -2.45 11.94 5.06
C SER A 18 -1.30 12.61 5.82
N LEU A 19 -1.61 13.52 6.74
CA LEU A 19 -0.62 14.19 7.62
C LEU A 19 0.11 13.19 8.51
N TYR A 20 -0.62 12.19 9.00
CA TYR A 20 -0.04 11.13 9.79
C TYR A 20 0.89 10.22 8.97
N ALA A 21 0.45 9.81 7.77
CA ALA A 21 1.27 9.00 6.87
C ALA A 21 2.56 9.71 6.45
N THR A 22 2.53 11.02 6.21
CA THR A 22 3.73 11.79 5.87
C THR A 22 4.68 11.95 7.05
N SER A 23 4.16 12.07 8.28
CA SER A 23 4.97 12.15 9.50
C SER A 23 5.79 10.89 9.73
N ASN A 24 5.16 9.71 9.68
CA ASN A 24 5.86 8.42 9.84
C ASN A 24 6.93 8.22 8.79
N ARG A 25 6.63 8.54 7.52
CA ARG A 25 7.60 8.40 6.43
C ARG A 25 8.87 9.24 6.64
N ASN A 26 8.74 10.44 7.22
CA ASN A 26 9.90 11.28 7.54
C ASN A 26 10.74 10.68 8.68
N LEU A 27 10.11 10.04 9.68
CA LEU A 27 10.83 9.31 10.73
C LEU A 27 11.57 8.10 10.16
N THR A 28 10.93 7.34 9.27
CA THR A 28 11.56 6.20 8.59
C THR A 28 12.75 6.64 7.72
N LEU A 29 12.65 7.78 7.02
CA LEU A 29 13.77 8.36 6.27
C LEU A 29 14.95 8.71 7.18
N LYS A 30 14.68 9.36 8.33
CA LYS A 30 15.73 9.66 9.32
C LYS A 30 16.34 8.39 9.90
N LEU A 31 15.54 7.34 10.09
CA LEU A 31 16.03 6.04 10.57
C LEU A 31 17.03 5.44 9.59
N HIS A 32 16.73 5.47 8.29
CA HIS A 32 17.65 4.99 7.26
C HIS A 32 18.95 5.80 7.23
N GLN A 33 18.87 7.13 7.38
CA GLN A 33 20.05 7.99 7.46
C GLN A 33 20.90 7.70 8.72
N ALA A 34 20.25 7.43 9.85
CA ALA A 34 20.95 7.07 11.09
C ALA A 34 21.66 5.71 10.99
N ILE A 35 21.07 4.75 10.24
CA ILE A 35 21.69 3.45 9.92
C ILE A 35 22.92 3.65 9.04
N GLU A 36 22.83 4.48 8.00
CA GLU A 36 23.98 4.82 7.13
C GLU A 36 25.13 5.46 7.92
N GLN A 37 24.80 6.24 8.96
CA GLN A 37 25.79 6.88 9.84
C GLN A 37 26.29 5.97 10.97
N HIS A 38 25.80 4.73 11.08
CA HIS A 38 26.11 3.81 12.18
C HIS A 38 25.86 4.42 13.59
N ASN A 39 24.87 5.31 13.72
CA ASN A 39 24.58 5.99 14.97
C ASN A 39 23.51 5.25 15.80
N ALA A 40 23.96 4.28 16.60
CA ALA A 40 23.10 3.43 17.43
C ALA A 40 22.15 4.22 18.37
N SER A 41 22.63 5.33 18.93
CA SER A 41 21.83 6.17 19.84
C SER A 41 20.65 6.83 19.12
N GLU A 42 20.89 7.39 17.93
CA GLU A 42 19.84 8.02 17.13
C GLU A 42 18.86 6.98 16.59
N ILE A 43 19.33 5.79 16.19
CA ILE A 43 18.46 4.67 15.80
C ILE A 43 17.50 4.32 16.95
N ALA A 44 18.01 4.11 18.16
CA ALA A 44 17.19 3.77 19.33
C ALA A 44 16.21 4.90 19.71
N LYS A 45 16.60 6.16 19.51
CA LYS A 45 15.71 7.31 19.70
C LYS A 45 14.59 7.33 18.66
N LEU A 46 14.90 7.17 17.37
CA LEU A 46 13.90 7.17 16.30
C LEU A 46 12.91 6.00 16.41
N LEU A 47 13.38 4.82 16.84
CA LEU A 47 12.49 3.69 17.13
C LEU A 47 11.52 4.00 18.29
N ARG A 48 11.99 4.71 19.33
CA ARG A 48 11.12 5.19 20.43
C ARG A 48 10.14 6.28 20.00
N GLU A 49 10.51 7.10 19.02
CA GLU A 49 9.62 8.09 18.39
C GLU A 49 8.58 7.45 17.44
N GLY A 50 8.67 6.13 17.19
CA GLY A 50 7.70 5.39 16.38
C GLY A 50 8.07 5.26 14.91
N ALA A 51 9.35 5.42 14.55
CA ALA A 51 9.82 5.11 13.20
C ALA A 51 9.52 3.64 12.83
N ASP A 52 8.93 3.42 11.65
CA ASP A 52 8.54 2.08 11.22
C ASP A 52 9.69 1.41 10.46
N PHE A 53 10.38 0.49 11.12
CA PHE A 53 11.47 -0.28 10.53
C PHE A 53 11.01 -1.29 9.45
N THR A 54 9.71 -1.56 9.32
CA THR A 54 9.15 -2.44 8.28
C THR A 54 8.69 -1.68 7.04
N GLU A 55 8.56 -0.35 7.13
CA GLU A 55 8.12 0.48 6.03
C GLU A 55 9.17 0.50 4.91
N TYR A 56 8.71 0.29 3.67
CA TYR A 56 9.57 0.33 2.49
C TYR A 56 9.66 1.76 1.94
N ILE A 57 10.88 2.29 1.90
CA ILE A 57 11.17 3.56 1.25
C ILE A 57 11.63 3.31 -0.17
N GLN A 58 11.08 4.09 -1.11
CA GLN A 58 11.48 4.05 -2.51
C GLN A 58 12.68 4.98 -2.75
N TYR A 59 13.86 4.39 -2.92
CA TYR A 59 15.09 5.05 -3.33
C TYR A 59 15.30 4.89 -4.82
N ARG A 60 15.11 5.96 -5.61
CA ARG A 60 15.31 6.05 -7.07
C ARG A 60 14.68 4.89 -7.88
N PHE A 61 15.23 3.68 -7.83
CA PHE A 61 14.79 2.47 -8.51
C PHE A 61 14.55 1.24 -7.60
N LEU A 62 14.89 1.31 -6.31
CA LEU A 62 14.77 0.20 -5.36
C LEU A 62 13.84 0.57 -4.19
N ARG A 63 13.03 -0.39 -3.76
CA ARG A 63 12.30 -0.32 -2.49
C ARG A 63 13.11 -1.08 -1.45
N GLN A 64 13.47 -0.40 -0.36
CA GLN A 64 14.26 -0.96 0.73
C GLN A 64 13.61 -0.62 2.05
N ASN A 65 13.55 -1.58 2.97
CA ASN A 65 13.23 -1.33 4.38
C ASN A 65 14.53 -1.09 5.17
N SER A 66 14.42 -0.80 6.46
CA SER A 66 15.59 -0.49 7.29
C SER A 66 16.55 -1.67 7.45
N PHE A 67 16.06 -2.91 7.41
CA PHE A 67 16.90 -4.11 7.44
C PHE A 67 17.71 -4.28 6.14
N ASP A 68 17.10 -4.00 4.99
CA ASP A 68 17.80 -4.03 3.70
C ASP A 68 18.94 -3.00 3.68
N VAL A 69 18.68 -1.79 4.22
CA VAL A 69 19.67 -0.74 4.37
C VAL A 69 20.77 -1.14 5.35
N ALA A 70 20.43 -1.67 6.53
CA ALA A 70 21.41 -2.15 7.51
C ALA A 70 22.30 -3.24 6.93
N ARG A 71 21.73 -4.19 6.18
CA ARG A 71 22.49 -5.23 5.47
C ARG A 71 23.43 -4.64 4.43
N TYR A 72 22.96 -3.66 3.65
CA TYR A 72 23.78 -2.99 2.63
C TYR A 72 25.04 -2.35 3.23
N TYR A 73 24.91 -1.69 4.40
CA TYR A 73 26.04 -1.09 5.12
C TYR A 73 26.79 -2.06 6.06
N ARG A 74 26.51 -3.38 6.01
CA ARG A 74 27.09 -4.40 6.90
C ARG A 74 26.89 -4.11 8.40
N TYR A 75 25.78 -3.47 8.74
CA TYR A 75 25.38 -3.10 10.10
C TYR A 75 24.28 -4.01 10.66
N GLU A 76 24.07 -5.19 10.06
CA GLU A 76 22.93 -6.07 10.34
C GLU A 76 22.92 -6.57 11.79
N ASP A 77 24.06 -7.00 12.32
CA ASP A 77 24.12 -7.60 13.67
C ASP A 77 23.85 -6.58 14.78
N GLU A 78 24.51 -5.42 14.72
CA GLU A 78 24.30 -4.34 15.69
C GLU A 78 22.88 -3.77 15.60
N TYR A 79 22.38 -3.53 14.39
CA TYR A 79 21.01 -3.08 14.17
C TYR A 79 19.99 -4.08 14.72
N ASN A 80 20.16 -5.37 14.44
CA ASN A 80 19.30 -6.43 14.96
C ASN A 80 19.31 -6.48 16.48
N GLN A 81 20.46 -6.26 17.12
CA GLN A 81 20.55 -6.21 18.58
C GLN A 81 19.79 -4.99 19.14
N ILE A 82 19.90 -3.82 18.51
CA ILE A 82 19.17 -2.61 18.92
C ILE A 82 17.65 -2.83 18.81
N VAL A 83 17.18 -3.36 17.68
CA VAL A 83 15.76 -3.65 17.46
C VAL A 83 15.24 -4.68 18.46
N LYS A 84 16.00 -5.75 18.73
CA LYS A 84 15.64 -6.75 19.75
C LYS A 84 15.54 -6.12 21.15
N ASN A 85 16.52 -5.31 21.55
CA ASN A 85 16.50 -4.65 22.85
C ASN A 85 15.25 -3.76 22.98
N TRP A 86 14.97 -2.94 21.96
CA TRP A 86 13.78 -2.09 21.93
C TRP A 86 12.46 -2.89 21.99
N LEU A 87 12.35 -4.00 21.25
CA LEU A 87 11.18 -4.88 21.33
C LEU A 87 11.00 -5.47 22.74
N THR A 88 12.09 -5.86 23.40
CA THR A 88 12.01 -6.37 24.78
C THR A 88 11.63 -5.28 25.78
N GLU A 89 12.05 -4.02 25.57
CA GLU A 89 11.61 -2.88 26.38
C GLU A 89 10.11 -2.64 26.26
N ILE A 90 9.56 -2.69 25.04
CA ILE A 90 8.12 -2.57 24.81
C ILE A 90 7.36 -3.71 25.50
N ALA A 91 7.84 -4.94 25.37
CA ALA A 91 7.22 -6.10 25.98
C ALA A 91 7.20 -6.02 27.52
N LYS A 92 8.28 -5.51 28.14
CA LYS A 92 8.37 -5.33 29.60
C LYS A 92 7.50 -4.19 30.11
N ASN A 93 7.43 -3.09 29.38
CA ASN A 93 6.73 -1.89 29.85
C ASN A 93 5.20 -2.02 29.71
N GLY A 94 4.68 -3.09 29.10
CA GLY A 94 3.27 -3.46 29.10
C GLY A 94 2.32 -2.43 28.49
N ASN A 95 2.86 -1.34 27.96
CA ASN A 95 2.13 -0.22 27.39
C ASN A 95 2.35 -0.24 25.89
N PRO A 96 1.52 -0.98 25.13
CA PRO A 96 1.47 -0.82 23.67
C PRO A 96 0.94 0.57 23.27
N SER A 97 0.59 1.44 24.23
CA SER A 97 0.01 2.77 24.05
C SER A 97 0.92 3.79 23.34
N THR A 98 2.20 3.48 23.12
CA THR A 98 3.08 4.28 22.26
C THR A 98 3.30 3.68 20.87
N SER A 99 2.72 2.50 20.60
CA SER A 99 2.65 2.03 19.22
C SER A 99 1.78 3.04 18.45
N PRO A 100 2.30 3.70 17.41
CA PRO A 100 1.52 4.60 16.56
C PRO A 100 0.20 3.96 16.12
N TYR A 101 0.23 2.64 15.88
CA TYR A 101 -0.93 1.83 15.52
C TYR A 101 -1.96 1.71 16.63
N SER A 102 -1.57 1.66 17.90
CA SER A 102 -2.52 1.59 19.02
C SER A 102 -3.38 2.85 19.09
N VAL A 103 -2.78 4.02 18.87
CA VAL A 103 -3.48 5.31 18.90
C VAL A 103 -4.43 5.42 17.71
N VAL A 104 -3.97 5.03 16.51
CA VAL A 104 -4.84 4.98 15.32
C VAL A 104 -5.98 4.00 15.51
N ILE A 105 -5.71 2.79 16.04
CA ILE A 105 -6.74 1.80 16.35
C ILE A 105 -7.72 2.35 17.39
N TRP A 106 -7.24 3.02 18.44
CA TRP A 106 -8.10 3.68 19.43
C TRP A 106 -8.96 4.78 18.80
N PHE A 107 -8.41 5.63 17.93
CA PHE A 107 -9.20 6.65 17.23
C PHE A 107 -10.22 6.05 16.27
N VAL A 108 -9.88 4.96 15.57
CA VAL A 108 -10.80 4.24 14.70
C VAL A 108 -11.90 3.60 15.55
N LEU A 109 -11.56 2.86 16.61
CA LEU A 109 -12.51 2.23 17.52
C LEU A 109 -13.40 3.25 18.23
N TYR A 110 -12.83 4.37 18.68
CA TYR A 110 -13.57 5.46 19.29
C TYR A 110 -14.49 6.16 18.29
N GLY A 111 -14.03 6.36 17.04
CA GLY A 111 -14.85 6.85 15.94
C GLY A 111 -16.02 5.91 15.64
N TYR A 112 -15.78 4.60 15.56
CA TYR A 112 -16.81 3.58 15.40
C TYR A 112 -17.78 3.55 16.59
N PHE A 113 -17.28 3.69 17.82
CA PHE A 113 -18.08 3.72 19.04
C PHE A 113 -18.99 4.95 19.06
N MET A 114 -18.45 6.14 18.80
CA MET A 114 -19.23 7.38 18.69
C MET A 114 -20.27 7.29 17.56
N PHE A 115 -19.91 6.69 16.43
CA PHE A 115 -20.84 6.43 15.33
C PHE A 115 -21.97 5.49 15.75
N PHE A 116 -21.64 4.40 16.45
CA PHE A 116 -22.60 3.44 16.97
C PHE A 116 -23.56 4.12 17.97
N CYS A 117 -23.05 4.86 18.95
CA CYS A 117 -23.86 5.62 19.91
C CYS A 117 -24.81 6.61 19.22
N LEU A 118 -24.33 7.37 18.22
CA LEU A 118 -25.16 8.30 17.46
C LEU A 118 -26.28 7.57 16.71
N SER A 119 -25.97 6.41 16.10
CA SER A 119 -26.97 5.61 15.37
C SER A 119 -28.07 5.08 16.30
N VAL A 120 -27.71 4.65 17.51
CA VAL A 120 -28.66 4.19 18.54
C VAL A 120 -29.53 5.34 19.02
N CYS A 121 -28.96 6.52 19.27
CA CYS A 121 -29.73 7.72 19.67
C CYS A 121 -30.74 8.14 18.60
N ILE A 122 -30.36 8.10 17.31
CA ILE A 122 -31.28 8.39 16.20
C ILE A 122 -32.40 7.34 16.14
N ALA A 123 -32.08 6.05 16.28
CA ALA A 123 -33.09 4.99 16.27
C ALA A 123 -34.10 5.14 17.43
N ILE A 124 -33.63 5.45 18.64
CA ILE A 124 -34.50 5.69 19.81
C ILE A 124 -35.35 6.94 19.62
N GLY A 125 -34.77 8.03 19.10
CA GLY A 125 -35.49 9.28 18.82
C GLY A 125 -36.58 9.09 17.75
N CYS A 126 -36.30 8.37 16.67
CA CYS A 126 -37.30 8.01 15.67
C CYS A 126 -38.44 7.16 16.27
N PHE A 127 -38.15 6.28 17.22
CA PHE A 127 -39.15 5.44 17.87
C PHE A 127 -40.16 6.24 18.72
N GLN A 128 -39.72 7.35 19.34
CA GLN A 128 -40.61 8.23 20.09
C GLN A 128 -41.53 9.05 19.18
N SER A 129 -41.05 9.51 18.02
CA SER A 129 -41.90 10.23 17.04
C SER A 129 -42.92 9.33 16.33
N LEU A 130 -42.69 8.03 16.20
CA LEU A 130 -43.70 7.11 15.65
C LEU A 130 -44.85 6.83 16.63
N ARG A 131 -44.61 6.90 17.95
CA ARG A 131 -45.67 6.68 18.95
C ARG A 131 -46.71 7.80 18.99
N THR A 132 -46.35 9.03 18.64
CA THR A 132 -47.32 10.15 18.58
C THR A 132 -48.14 10.18 17.30
N PHE A 133 -47.72 9.47 16.24
CA PHE A 133 -48.43 9.48 14.96
C PHE A 133 -49.55 8.42 14.84
N CYS A 134 -49.57 7.39 15.68
CA CYS A 134 -50.59 6.33 15.61
C CYS A 134 -51.94 6.63 16.29
N CYS A 135 -52.13 7.81 16.92
CA CYS A 135 -53.43 8.19 17.51
C CYS A 135 -54.23 9.23 16.71
N ALA A 136 -53.73 9.71 15.56
CA ALA A 136 -54.38 10.80 14.81
C ALA A 136 -55.06 10.39 13.48
N SER A 137 -55.12 9.10 13.14
CA SER A 137 -55.68 8.63 11.86
C SER A 137 -56.95 7.81 12.05
N GLY A 138 -57.94 8.40 12.72
CA GLY A 138 -59.32 7.93 12.66
C GLY A 138 -60.07 8.58 11.50
N ARG A 139 -60.64 7.73 10.63
CA ARG A 139 -61.82 7.97 9.77
C ARG A 139 -61.59 8.56 8.35
N SER A 140 -61.57 7.68 7.35
CA SER A 140 -62.59 7.65 6.29
C SER A 140 -62.53 6.39 5.43
N ARG A 141 -63.68 5.71 5.32
CA ARG A 141 -63.98 4.57 4.44
C ARG A 141 -64.32 5.07 3.03
N SER A 142 -63.85 4.39 1.98
CA SER A 142 -64.57 4.10 0.72
C SER A 142 -63.64 3.24 -0.16
N SER A 143 -63.86 1.93 -0.30
CA SER A 143 -64.72 1.23 -1.29
C SER A 143 -64.09 1.01 -2.67
N ARG A 144 -64.03 -0.28 -3.06
CA ARG A 144 -63.82 -0.86 -4.41
C ARG A 144 -62.43 -0.65 -5.05
N ASN A 145 -61.86 -1.57 -5.84
CA ASN A 145 -62.41 -2.72 -6.56
C ASN A 145 -61.31 -3.77 -6.84
N ASN A 146 -61.75 -5.01 -7.06
CA ASN A 146 -61.05 -6.14 -7.65
C ASN A 146 -60.37 -5.78 -8.98
N ASN A 147 -59.20 -6.36 -9.26
CA ASN A 147 -59.01 -7.25 -10.42
C ASN A 147 -57.61 -7.90 -10.45
N ASN A 148 -57.66 -9.22 -10.66
CA ASN A 148 -56.61 -10.15 -11.05
C ASN A 148 -55.69 -9.61 -12.16
N THR A 149 -54.39 -9.86 -12.08
CA THR A 149 -53.63 -10.38 -13.24
C THR A 149 -52.41 -11.19 -12.79
N THR A 150 -52.46 -12.47 -13.13
CA THR A 150 -51.38 -13.46 -13.17
C THR A 150 -50.39 -13.16 -14.31
N ARG A 151 -49.08 -13.37 -14.06
CA ARG A 151 -48.03 -13.81 -15.02
C ARG A 151 -46.72 -13.94 -14.22
N ASN A 152 -46.25 -15.14 -13.86
CA ASN A 152 -45.55 -16.13 -14.68
C ASN A 152 -44.55 -15.54 -15.67
N GLY A 153 -43.26 -15.89 -15.50
CA GLY A 153 -42.36 -16.12 -16.63
C GLY A 153 -40.93 -15.60 -16.48
N GLN A 154 -40.01 -16.57 -16.38
CA GLN A 154 -38.70 -16.64 -17.08
C GLN A 154 -37.56 -15.75 -16.55
N ASP A 155 -36.47 -16.34 -16.06
CA ASP A 155 -35.37 -16.96 -16.84
C ASP A 155 -34.77 -16.00 -17.86
N GLN A 156 -33.54 -15.53 -17.56
CA GLN A 156 -32.42 -15.46 -18.50
C GLN A 156 -31.15 -14.96 -17.78
N ASP A 157 -30.30 -15.90 -17.36
CA ASP A 157 -29.04 -16.19 -18.04
C ASP A 157 -28.31 -15.07 -18.83
N ILE A 158 -26.97 -15.06 -18.66
CA ILE A 158 -25.93 -14.86 -19.70
C ILE A 158 -25.11 -13.53 -19.76
N HIS A 159 -23.79 -13.79 -19.91
CA HIS A 159 -22.64 -12.99 -20.39
C HIS A 159 -21.95 -11.99 -19.44
N ASN A 160 -20.72 -12.25 -18.97
CA ASN A 160 -19.41 -12.26 -19.67
C ASN A 160 -19.07 -10.98 -20.44
N THR A 161 -18.20 -10.16 -19.84
CA THR A 161 -17.36 -9.16 -20.52
C THR A 161 -16.05 -9.09 -19.72
N CYS A 162 -15.01 -9.91 -19.96
CA CYS A 162 -14.11 -9.98 -21.12
C CYS A 162 -13.64 -8.62 -21.65
N SER A 163 -12.43 -8.24 -21.22
CA SER A 163 -11.36 -7.64 -22.02
C SER A 163 -11.68 -6.37 -22.82
N GLN A 164 -11.28 -5.23 -22.27
CA GLN A 164 -10.71 -4.17 -23.11
C GLN A 164 -9.35 -3.74 -22.56
N ILE A 165 -8.34 -4.39 -23.15
CA ILE A 165 -6.97 -3.91 -23.27
C ILE A 165 -7.05 -2.64 -24.12
N THR A 166 -6.95 -1.48 -23.50
CA THR A 166 -6.65 -0.24 -24.23
C THR A 166 -5.16 -0.24 -24.53
N SER A 167 -4.82 -0.61 -25.76
CA SER A 167 -3.54 -0.33 -26.39
C SER A 167 -3.31 1.18 -26.41
N GLN A 168 -2.68 1.72 -25.37
CA GLN A 168 -2.08 3.03 -25.42
C GLN A 168 -0.89 2.98 -26.37
N LYS A 169 -1.14 3.50 -27.57
CA LYS A 169 -0.18 3.90 -28.59
C LYS A 169 0.84 4.85 -27.94
N VAL A 170 1.97 4.30 -27.52
CA VAL A 170 3.13 5.06 -27.06
C VAL A 170 3.70 5.78 -28.28
N SER A 171 3.36 7.05 -28.39
CA SER A 171 3.99 7.99 -29.30
C SER A 171 5.40 8.28 -28.79
N THR A 172 6.37 7.47 -29.20
CA THR A 172 7.79 7.80 -29.12
C THR A 172 8.06 8.94 -30.10
N THR A 173 7.94 10.18 -29.60
CA THR A 173 8.49 11.37 -30.23
C THR A 173 9.98 11.41 -29.94
N SER A 174 10.75 10.64 -30.70
CA SER A 174 12.20 10.70 -30.77
C SER A 174 12.62 11.79 -31.75
N SER A 175 12.87 12.99 -31.23
CA SER A 175 13.69 14.01 -31.91
C SER A 175 13.86 15.24 -31.02
N SER A 176 14.99 15.37 -30.34
CA SER A 176 15.92 16.47 -30.66
C SER A 176 17.22 16.35 -29.85
N SER A 177 18.30 16.43 -30.59
CA SER A 177 19.71 16.25 -30.25
C SER A 177 20.30 17.43 -29.47
N ASN A 178 21.16 17.14 -28.49
CA ASN A 178 22.58 17.55 -28.44
C ASN A 178 23.15 17.37 -27.01
N ASN A 179 24.24 16.61 -26.87
CA ASN A 179 25.05 16.37 -25.65
C ASN A 179 24.49 15.48 -24.51
N THR A 180 24.25 14.18 -24.79
CA THR A 180 23.96 13.17 -23.75
C THR A 180 24.74 11.84 -23.91
N ASN A 181 25.89 11.84 -24.60
CA ASN A 181 26.62 10.60 -24.89
C ASN A 181 27.11 9.84 -23.65
N GLY A 182 27.36 10.52 -22.52
CA GLY A 182 27.83 9.84 -21.30
C GLY A 182 26.79 9.01 -20.57
N ARG A 183 25.48 9.31 -20.69
CA ARG A 183 24.43 8.60 -19.92
C ARG A 183 23.97 7.30 -20.58
N ARG A 184 24.14 7.15 -21.89
CA ARG A 184 23.66 5.96 -22.61
C ARG A 184 24.57 4.75 -22.41
N GLU A 185 25.86 4.96 -22.15
CA GLU A 185 26.80 3.86 -21.98
C GLU A 185 26.61 3.13 -20.64
N GLU A 186 26.27 3.86 -19.56
CA GLU A 186 25.98 3.25 -18.25
C GLU A 186 24.72 2.37 -18.31
N ASP A 187 23.72 2.79 -19.09
CA ASP A 187 22.49 2.04 -19.30
C ASP A 187 22.69 0.76 -20.10
N ASP A 188 23.82 0.56 -20.78
CA ASP A 188 24.13 -0.66 -21.53
C ASP A 188 24.86 -1.72 -20.69
N LEU A 189 25.39 -1.36 -19.52
CA LEU A 189 26.15 -2.27 -18.67
C LEU A 189 25.24 -3.20 -17.83
N CYS A 190 25.75 -4.40 -17.56
CA CYS A 190 25.06 -5.39 -16.74
C CYS A 190 24.98 -4.92 -15.29
N CYS A 191 23.77 -4.89 -14.71
CA CYS A 191 23.54 -4.46 -13.33
C CYS A 191 24.10 -5.39 -12.24
N ILE A 192 24.70 -6.52 -12.62
CA ILE A 192 25.31 -7.47 -11.69
C ILE A 192 26.82 -7.22 -11.59
N CYS A 193 27.52 -7.15 -12.73
CA CYS A 193 28.97 -6.95 -12.73
C CYS A 193 29.42 -5.51 -13.00
N PHE A 194 28.56 -4.65 -13.56
CA PHE A 194 28.86 -3.28 -13.99
C PHE A 194 30.06 -3.14 -14.96
N GLU A 195 30.57 -4.24 -15.49
CA GLU A 195 31.75 -4.26 -16.36
C GLU A 195 31.42 -4.53 -17.83
N ARG A 196 30.38 -5.34 -18.09
CA ARG A 196 30.11 -5.90 -19.42
C ARG A 196 28.72 -5.52 -19.90
N ARG A 197 28.60 -5.32 -21.21
CA ARG A 197 27.33 -4.96 -21.85
C ARG A 197 26.29 -6.07 -21.70
N LYS A 198 25.04 -5.66 -21.63
CA LYS A 198 23.86 -6.53 -21.64
C LYS A 198 23.70 -7.16 -23.02
N ASP A 199 23.88 -8.46 -23.12
CA ASP A 199 23.86 -9.22 -24.38
C ASP A 199 23.02 -10.50 -24.30
N THR A 200 22.39 -10.76 -23.16
CA THR A 200 21.67 -12.01 -22.89
C THR A 200 20.40 -11.76 -22.10
N ALA A 201 19.25 -12.17 -22.62
CA ALA A 201 17.96 -12.12 -21.95
C ALA A 201 17.61 -13.49 -21.33
N LEU A 202 17.05 -13.47 -20.12
CA LEU A 202 16.39 -14.63 -19.50
C LEU A 202 14.94 -14.76 -20.01
N GLU A 203 14.33 -15.93 -19.86
CA GLU A 203 12.92 -16.19 -20.22
C GLU A 203 11.91 -15.23 -19.56
N CYS A 204 12.27 -14.66 -18.41
CA CYS A 204 11.44 -13.69 -17.70
C CYS A 204 11.54 -12.25 -18.25
N GLY A 205 12.35 -12.01 -19.29
CA GLY A 205 12.53 -10.71 -19.95
C GLY A 205 13.63 -9.82 -19.37
N HIS A 206 14.28 -10.21 -18.26
CA HIS A 206 15.41 -9.46 -17.71
C HIS A 206 16.71 -9.73 -18.47
N VAL A 207 17.51 -8.68 -18.68
CA VAL A 207 18.70 -8.71 -19.54
C VAL A 207 19.97 -8.48 -18.71
N PHE A 208 20.98 -9.32 -18.95
CA PHE A 208 22.28 -9.32 -18.28
C PHE A 208 23.41 -9.56 -19.30
N CYS A 209 24.66 -9.54 -18.86
CA CYS A 209 25.76 -10.07 -19.67
C CYS A 209 25.77 -11.60 -19.64
N GLY A 210 26.33 -12.26 -20.67
CA GLY A 210 26.28 -13.71 -20.84
C GLY A 210 26.86 -14.52 -19.68
N GLN A 211 27.94 -14.06 -19.04
CA GLN A 211 28.49 -14.78 -17.88
C GLN A 211 27.67 -14.58 -16.61
N CYS A 212 27.01 -13.43 -16.42
CA CYS A 212 26.11 -13.25 -15.27
C CYS A 212 24.81 -14.02 -15.48
N ALA A 213 24.30 -14.06 -16.71
CA ALA A 213 23.16 -14.86 -17.10
C ALA A 213 23.44 -16.36 -16.91
N SER A 214 24.63 -16.87 -17.26
CA SER A 214 24.97 -18.29 -17.07
C SER A 214 25.10 -18.71 -15.59
N LYS A 215 25.41 -17.76 -14.70
CA LYS A 215 25.40 -17.97 -13.24
C LYS A 215 23.98 -17.94 -12.66
N CYS A 216 23.01 -17.38 -13.36
CA CYS A 216 21.60 -17.56 -13.04
C CYS A 216 21.22 -18.96 -13.52
N THR A 217 21.33 -19.98 -12.66
CA THR A 217 20.91 -21.36 -13.01
C THR A 217 19.50 -21.67 -12.54
N SER A 218 19.05 -21.07 -11.44
CA SER A 218 17.78 -21.41 -10.80
C SER A 218 16.78 -20.25 -10.71
N TYR A 219 17.23 -19.00 -10.53
CA TYR A 219 16.35 -17.85 -10.31
C TYR A 219 16.94 -16.57 -10.94
N CYS A 220 16.05 -15.70 -11.43
CA CYS A 220 16.45 -14.36 -11.90
C CYS A 220 16.78 -13.43 -10.71
N PHE A 221 17.91 -12.72 -10.76
CA PHE A 221 18.30 -11.76 -9.71
C PHE A 221 17.33 -10.58 -9.55
N THR A 222 16.61 -10.20 -10.60
CA THR A 222 15.69 -9.05 -10.56
C THR A 222 14.31 -9.44 -10.04
N CYS A 223 13.66 -10.46 -10.64
CA CYS A 223 12.28 -10.81 -10.29
C CYS A 223 12.12 -12.09 -9.48
N ARG A 224 13.21 -12.83 -9.21
CA ARG A 224 13.23 -14.09 -8.45
C ARG A 224 12.34 -15.20 -8.99
N LYS A 225 11.82 -15.08 -10.22
CA LYS A 225 11.13 -16.19 -10.90
C LYS A 225 12.14 -17.28 -11.26
N ARG A 226 11.70 -18.55 -11.17
CA ARG A 226 12.46 -19.69 -11.72
C ARG A 226 12.54 -19.57 -13.24
N HIS A 227 13.67 -19.96 -13.82
CA HIS A 227 13.84 -20.05 -15.27
C HIS A 227 14.34 -21.44 -15.65
N SER A 228 14.06 -21.89 -16.86
CA SER A 228 14.43 -23.24 -17.32
C SER A 228 15.93 -23.40 -17.62
N GLY A 229 16.70 -22.32 -17.55
CA GLY A 229 18.12 -22.27 -17.92
C GLY A 229 18.34 -21.91 -19.38
N ARG A 230 17.27 -21.75 -20.17
CA ARG A 230 17.36 -21.18 -21.52
C ARG A 230 17.64 -19.70 -21.46
N THR A 231 18.64 -19.28 -22.21
CA THR A 231 19.03 -17.87 -22.38
C THR A 231 18.94 -17.51 -23.86
N ILE A 232 18.54 -16.28 -24.15
CA ILE A 232 18.42 -15.76 -25.51
C ILE A 232 19.53 -14.73 -25.69
N LYS A 233 20.47 -15.01 -26.60
CA LYS A 233 21.52 -14.06 -26.95
C LYS A 233 20.93 -12.93 -27.80
N LEU A 234 21.19 -11.69 -27.40
CA LEU A 234 20.77 -10.50 -28.12
C LEU A 234 21.89 -10.09 -29.08
N TYR A 235 21.53 -9.84 -30.33
CA TYR A 235 22.44 -9.34 -31.36
C TYR A 235 22.09 -7.87 -31.58
N TYR A 236 22.99 -6.98 -31.15
CA TYR A 236 22.91 -5.54 -31.34
C TYR A 236 23.88 -5.10 -32.43
#